data_AF-A0A261GFU8-F1
#
_entry.id   AF-A0A261GFU8-F1
#
_cell.length_a   1.000
_cell.length_b   1.000
_cell.length_c   1.000
_cell.angle_alpha   90.00
_cell.angle_beta   90.00
_cell.angle_gamma   90.00
#
_symmetry.space_group_name_H-M   'P 1'
#
loop_
_entity.id
_entity.type
_entity.pdbx_description
1 polymer ?
#
loop_
_entity_poly.entity_id
_entity_poly.type
_entity_poly.pdbx_seq_one_letter_code
_entity_poly.pdbx_strand_id
1 'polypeptide(L)'
;MSPPGRKSYRRHLADWDRTNTEAGSPRAHSARPPAPDEYVPWRRISSPVIWHFDLVEYARGRELPDGFVGGEAHRQLVECAADVAAWTNDLFSAPKELSREERCNLVAVLAHHHGTGVQEAALATVERIGERVRDFLDARAALLAGGGADPAGT
;
A
#
# COMPACT_ATOMS: atom_id res chain seq x y z
N MET A 1 -18.17 10.84 9.28
CA MET A 1 -18.34 9.65 8.45
C MET A 1 -19.77 9.16 8.55
N SER A 2 -20.37 8.79 7.42
CA SER A 2 -21.64 8.10 7.31
C SER A 2 -21.58 6.69 7.94
N PRO A 3 -22.70 5.97 8.10
CA PRO A 3 -22.67 4.57 8.51
C PRO A 3 -21.85 3.66 7.55
N PRO A 4 -21.99 3.74 6.20
CA PRO A 4 -21.11 3.03 5.27
C PRO A 4 -19.62 3.38 5.43
N GLY A 5 -19.27 4.67 5.49
CA GLY A 5 -17.88 5.11 5.67
C GLY A 5 -17.26 4.59 6.98
N ARG A 6 -18.01 4.63 8.09
CA ARG A 6 -17.58 4.04 9.37
C ARG A 6 -17.36 2.52 9.29
N LYS A 7 -18.14 1.80 8.49
CA LYS A 7 -17.99 0.36 8.28
C LYS A 7 -16.71 0.04 7.50
N SER A 8 -16.43 0.78 6.42
CA SER A 8 -15.18 0.64 5.66
C SER A 8 -13.95 0.94 6.51
N TYR A 9 -13.96 2.06 7.23
CA TYR A 9 -12.88 2.43 8.15
C TYR A 9 -12.57 1.36 9.18
N ARG A 10 -13.61 0.84 9.87
CA ARG A 10 -13.44 -0.23 10.86
C ARG A 10 -12.87 -1.51 10.25
N ARG A 11 -13.26 -1.86 9.03
CA ARG A 11 -12.72 -3.01 8.32
C ARG A 11 -11.23 -2.81 8.01
N HIS A 12 -10.86 -1.69 7.38
CA HIS A 12 -9.46 -1.42 7.02
C HIS A 12 -8.56 -1.33 8.26
N LEU A 13 -9.05 -0.73 9.35
CA LEU A 13 -8.32 -0.67 10.61
C LEU A 13 -8.14 -2.07 11.24
N ALA A 14 -9.16 -2.92 11.20
CA ALA A 14 -9.07 -4.28 11.71
C ALA A 14 -8.12 -5.16 10.88
N ASP A 15 -8.08 -4.99 9.56
CA ASP A 15 -7.14 -5.70 8.68
C ASP A 15 -5.70 -5.23 8.91
N TRP A 16 -5.49 -3.93 9.08
CA TRP A 16 -4.20 -3.37 9.50
C TRP A 16 -3.75 -3.89 10.86
N ASP A 17 -4.64 -3.89 11.86
CA ASP A 17 -4.34 -4.41 13.20
C ASP A 17 -3.91 -5.88 13.13
N ARG A 18 -4.69 -6.71 12.44
CA ARG A 18 -4.38 -8.14 12.24
C ARG A 18 -3.00 -8.38 11.63
N THR A 19 -2.62 -7.60 10.62
CA THR A 19 -1.30 -7.74 9.95
C THR A 19 -0.13 -7.23 10.79
N ASN A 20 -0.39 -6.41 11.81
CA ASN A 20 0.62 -5.86 12.73
C ASN A 20 0.68 -6.58 14.09
N THR A 21 -0.30 -7.41 14.45
CA THR A 21 -0.18 -8.32 15.59
C THR A 21 0.92 -9.38 15.35
N GLU A 22 1.65 -9.76 16.41
CA GLU A 22 2.80 -10.68 16.34
C GLU A 22 2.49 -12.01 15.64
N ALA A 23 1.28 -12.56 15.83
CA ALA A 23 0.85 -13.81 15.22
C ALA A 23 0.60 -13.71 13.70
N GLY A 24 0.44 -12.50 13.15
CA GLY A 24 0.11 -12.24 11.74
C GLY A 24 1.20 -11.53 10.95
N SER A 25 2.35 -11.25 11.58
CA SER A 25 3.40 -10.44 10.99
C SER A 25 4.59 -11.29 10.54
N PRO A 26 4.99 -11.25 9.26
CA PRO A 26 6.28 -11.74 8.81
C PRO A 26 7.45 -11.15 9.62
N ARG A 27 7.26 -9.97 10.25
CA ARG A 27 8.24 -9.33 11.14
C ARG A 27 8.60 -10.15 12.36
N ALA A 28 7.69 -11.01 12.84
CA ALA A 28 7.94 -11.88 13.99
C ALA A 28 9.00 -12.96 13.69
N HIS A 29 9.31 -13.20 12.41
CA HIS A 29 10.23 -14.25 11.95
C HIS A 29 11.36 -13.65 11.09
N SER A 30 12.01 -12.59 11.57
CA SER A 30 13.04 -11.82 10.84
C SER A 30 14.33 -12.57 10.45
N ALA A 31 14.45 -13.86 10.77
CA ALA A 31 15.60 -14.68 10.40
C ALA A 31 15.82 -14.73 8.87
N ARG A 32 14.75 -14.60 8.08
CA ARG A 32 14.80 -14.53 6.61
C ARG A 32 13.71 -13.59 6.09
N PRO A 33 13.96 -12.77 5.04
CA PRO A 33 12.88 -12.01 4.41
C PRO A 33 11.80 -12.94 3.83
N PRO A 34 10.52 -12.54 3.85
CA PRO A 34 9.44 -13.25 3.15
C PRO A 34 9.64 -13.20 1.62
N ALA A 35 8.96 -14.08 0.90
CA ALA A 35 9.01 -14.05 -0.56
C ALA A 35 8.34 -12.77 -1.12
N PRO A 36 8.76 -12.24 -2.29
CA PRO A 36 8.21 -11.01 -2.83
C PRO A 36 6.68 -11.01 -3.03
N ASP A 37 6.12 -12.16 -3.43
CA ASP A 37 4.69 -12.39 -3.66
C ASP A 37 3.87 -12.48 -2.35
N GLU A 38 4.52 -12.83 -1.24
CA GLU A 38 3.93 -12.75 0.11
C GLU A 38 4.08 -11.35 0.70
N TYR A 39 5.25 -10.72 0.49
CA TYR A 39 5.60 -9.44 1.07
C TYR A 39 4.72 -8.31 0.55
N VAL A 40 4.53 -8.22 -0.77
CA VAL A 40 3.83 -7.08 -1.38
C VAL A 40 2.36 -6.98 -0.91
N PRO A 41 1.53 -8.03 -0.98
CA PRO A 41 0.15 -7.98 -0.50
C PRO A 41 0.07 -7.70 1.01
N TRP A 42 0.94 -8.33 1.81
CA TRP A 42 1.00 -8.06 3.25
C TRP A 42 1.42 -6.61 3.53
N ARG A 43 2.44 -6.10 2.84
CA ARG A 43 2.99 -4.76 3.07
C ARG A 43 1.95 -3.68 2.80
N ARG A 44 1.13 -3.88 1.76
CA ARG A 44 0.02 -2.99 1.40
C ARG A 44 -0.97 -2.80 2.55
N ILE A 45 -1.35 -3.89 3.23
CA ILE A 45 -2.32 -3.89 4.34
C ILE A 45 -1.66 -3.51 5.67
N SER A 46 -0.42 -3.94 5.91
CA SER A 46 0.33 -3.60 7.13
C SER A 46 0.77 -2.12 7.18
N SER A 47 0.87 -1.48 6.00
CA SER A 47 1.00 -0.04 5.92
C SER A 47 -0.31 0.62 6.36
N PRO A 48 -0.25 1.79 7.01
CA PRO A 48 -1.47 2.41 7.47
C PRO A 48 -2.24 3.15 6.35
N VAL A 49 -1.74 3.12 5.11
CA VAL A 49 -2.16 4.01 4.01
C VAL A 49 -3.64 3.85 3.65
N ILE A 50 -4.14 2.61 3.59
CA ILE A 50 -5.52 2.35 3.18
C ILE A 50 -6.53 2.99 4.15
N TRP A 51 -6.39 2.77 5.46
CA TRP A 51 -7.30 3.37 6.44
C TRP A 51 -7.08 4.88 6.61
N HIS A 52 -5.91 5.41 6.23
CA HIS A 52 -5.69 6.86 6.13
C HIS A 52 -6.53 7.50 5.01
N PHE A 53 -6.78 6.82 3.90
CA PHE A 53 -7.65 7.36 2.85
C PHE A 53 -9.09 7.54 3.33
N ASP A 54 -9.61 6.64 4.16
CA ASP A 54 -10.92 6.83 4.80
C ASP A 54 -10.95 8.13 5.64
N LEU A 55 -9.84 8.47 6.32
CA LEU A 55 -9.72 9.71 7.08
C LEU A 55 -9.66 10.96 6.20
N VAL A 56 -9.15 10.85 4.97
CA VAL A 56 -9.18 11.96 4.00
C VAL A 56 -10.62 12.30 3.62
N GLU A 57 -11.44 11.30 3.31
CA GLU A 57 -12.88 11.49 3.03
C GLU A 57 -13.61 12.13 4.22
N TYR A 58 -13.31 11.66 5.42
CA TYR A 58 -13.84 12.24 6.66
C TYR A 58 -13.44 13.69 6.85
N ALA A 59 -12.16 14.00 6.71
CA ALA A 59 -11.62 15.36 6.90
C ALA A 59 -12.15 16.33 5.83
N ARG A 60 -12.46 15.84 4.63
CA ARG A 60 -13.06 16.64 3.54
C ARG A 60 -14.58 16.74 3.64
N GLY A 61 -15.22 15.99 4.52
CA GLY A 61 -16.68 15.92 4.61
C GLY A 61 -17.34 15.42 3.32
N ARG A 62 -16.60 14.68 2.49
CA ARG A 62 -17.03 14.20 1.17
C ARG A 62 -16.58 12.75 1.03
N GLU A 63 -17.55 11.85 1.07
CA GLU A 63 -17.31 10.42 0.86
C GLU A 63 -17.47 10.06 -0.62
N LEU A 64 -16.70 9.08 -1.06
CA LEU A 64 -16.80 8.56 -2.42
C LEU A 64 -18.11 7.77 -2.60
N PRO A 65 -18.73 7.77 -3.80
CA PRO A 65 -19.93 6.98 -4.06
C PRO A 65 -19.71 5.48 -3.85
N ASP A 66 -20.66 4.78 -3.21
CA ASP A 66 -20.57 3.34 -2.95
C ASP A 66 -20.31 2.51 -4.22
N GLY A 67 -20.93 2.90 -5.34
CA GLY A 67 -20.74 2.26 -6.65
C GLY A 67 -19.32 2.39 -7.21
N PHE A 68 -18.55 3.38 -6.73
CA PHE A 68 -17.14 3.56 -7.09
C PHE A 68 -16.21 2.80 -6.13
N VAL A 69 -16.45 2.87 -4.82
CA VAL A 69 -15.57 2.28 -3.78
C VAL A 69 -15.39 0.76 -3.94
N GLY A 70 -16.40 0.05 -4.43
CA GLY A 70 -16.34 -1.39 -4.73
C GLY A 70 -15.77 -1.76 -6.11
N GLY A 71 -15.47 -0.77 -6.95
CA GLY A 71 -15.10 -0.96 -8.34
C GLY A 71 -13.61 -1.20 -8.57
N GLU A 72 -13.29 -1.76 -9.74
CA GLU A 72 -11.91 -2.05 -10.18
C GLU A 72 -11.04 -0.79 -10.19
N ALA A 73 -11.56 0.32 -10.71
CA ALA A 73 -10.82 1.58 -10.83
C ALA A 73 -10.40 2.12 -9.45
N HIS A 74 -11.30 2.08 -8.47
CA HIS A 74 -10.97 2.48 -7.10
C HIS A 74 -9.91 1.56 -6.49
N ARG A 75 -10.07 0.24 -6.64
CA ARG A 75 -9.09 -0.74 -6.14
C ARG A 75 -7.70 -0.48 -6.72
N GLN A 76 -7.57 -0.33 -8.04
CA GLN A 76 -6.29 -0.07 -8.70
C GLN A 76 -5.62 1.21 -8.19
N LEU A 77 -6.37 2.30 -8.06
CA LEU A 77 -5.85 3.57 -7.55
C LEU A 77 -5.35 3.45 -6.10
N VAL A 78 -6.15 2.81 -5.23
CA VAL A 78 -5.80 2.63 -3.81
C VAL A 78 -4.59 1.71 -3.65
N GLU A 79 -4.55 0.58 -4.36
CA GLU A 79 -3.43 -0.36 -4.30
C GLU A 79 -2.13 0.27 -4.79
N CYS A 80 -2.16 0.99 -5.91
CA CYS A 80 -0.98 1.68 -6.42
C CYS A 80 -0.48 2.75 -5.44
N ALA A 81 -1.39 3.56 -4.88
CA ALA A 81 -1.01 4.61 -3.94
C ALA A 81 -0.46 4.03 -2.62
N ALA A 82 -1.04 2.93 -2.12
CA ALA A 82 -0.57 2.23 -0.94
C ALA A 82 0.83 1.64 -1.15
N ASP A 83 1.06 1.00 -2.30
CA ASP A 83 2.37 0.43 -2.66
C ASP A 83 3.44 1.52 -2.79
N VAL A 84 3.16 2.62 -3.50
CA VAL A 84 4.09 3.76 -3.62
C VAL A 84 4.49 4.28 -2.25
N ALA A 85 3.52 4.55 -1.38
CA ALA A 85 3.78 5.08 -0.05
C ALA A 85 4.55 4.09 0.85
N ALA A 86 4.16 2.82 0.84
CA ALA A 86 4.78 1.79 1.67
C ALA A 86 6.21 1.47 1.21
N TRP A 87 6.46 1.33 -0.09
CA TRP A 87 7.79 1.02 -0.61
C TRP A 87 8.72 2.23 -0.54
N THR A 88 8.19 3.45 -0.64
CA THR A 88 8.97 4.67 -0.35
C THR A 88 9.43 4.67 1.11
N ASN A 89 8.56 4.27 2.05
CA ASN A 89 8.96 4.09 3.44
C ASN A 89 10.07 3.06 3.56
N ASP A 90 9.94 1.89 2.92
CA ASP A 90 10.94 0.82 2.95
C ASP A 90 12.30 1.31 2.43
N LEU A 91 12.32 2.05 1.31
CA LEU A 91 13.52 2.59 0.71
C LEU A 91 14.29 3.52 1.67
N PHE A 92 13.57 4.45 2.32
CA PHE A 92 14.19 5.42 3.24
C PHE A 92 14.47 4.83 4.62
N SER A 93 13.71 3.84 5.07
CA SER A 93 13.92 3.18 6.36
C SER A 93 14.97 2.07 6.31
N ALA A 94 15.31 1.56 5.12
CA ALA A 94 16.22 0.43 4.93
C ALA A 94 17.55 0.57 5.70
N PRO A 95 18.29 1.70 5.69
CA PRO A 95 19.54 1.80 6.44
C PRO A 95 19.37 1.55 7.94
N LYS A 96 18.28 2.07 8.53
CA LYS A 96 17.94 1.93 9.95
C LYS A 96 17.41 0.53 10.29
N GLU A 97 16.63 -0.07 9.41
CA GLU A 97 16.02 -1.38 9.64
C GLU A 97 17.02 -2.52 9.47
N LEU A 98 17.81 -2.47 8.40
CA LEU A 98 18.86 -3.47 8.12
C LEU A 98 19.95 -3.45 9.20
N SER A 99 20.30 -2.29 9.77
CA SER A 99 21.26 -2.22 10.88
C SER A 99 20.77 -2.85 12.17
N ARG A 100 19.46 -3.14 12.27
CA ARG A 100 18.81 -3.81 13.39
C ARG A 100 18.41 -5.25 13.06
N GLU A 101 18.94 -5.79 11.96
CA GLU A 101 18.61 -7.10 11.42
C GLU A 101 17.12 -7.28 11.11
N GLU A 102 16.38 -6.18 10.91
CA GLU A 102 14.99 -6.26 10.48
C GLU A 102 14.90 -6.45 8.96
N ARG A 103 14.20 -7.51 8.55
CA ARG A 103 14.23 -8.02 7.18
C ARG A 103 12.89 -7.91 6.45
N CYS A 104 11.85 -7.41 7.11
CA CYS A 104 10.55 -7.13 6.51
C CYS A 104 10.51 -5.75 5.84
N ASN A 105 11.39 -5.59 4.86
CA ASN A 105 11.59 -4.38 4.07
C ASN A 105 11.77 -4.79 2.60
N LEU A 106 11.14 -4.10 1.64
CA LEU A 106 11.24 -4.47 0.22
C LEU A 106 12.69 -4.54 -0.28
N VAL A 107 13.57 -3.65 0.18
CA VAL A 107 15.00 -3.66 -0.19
C VAL A 107 15.67 -4.96 0.30
N ALA A 108 15.36 -5.39 1.53
CA ALA A 108 15.88 -6.64 2.10
C ALA A 108 15.35 -7.87 1.34
N VAL A 109 14.06 -7.86 1.00
CA VAL A 109 13.39 -8.92 0.23
C VAL A 109 14.04 -9.07 -1.14
N LEU A 110 14.21 -7.98 -1.89
CA LEU A 110 14.82 -8.01 -3.22
C LEU A 110 16.30 -8.41 -3.17
N ALA A 111 17.07 -7.87 -2.21
CA ALA A 111 18.48 -8.22 -2.05
C ALA A 111 18.65 -9.74 -1.83
N HIS A 112 17.84 -10.31 -0.93
CA HIS A 112 17.91 -11.74 -0.61
C HIS A 112 17.46 -12.63 -1.76
N HIS A 113 16.29 -12.35 -2.36
CA HIS A 113 15.70 -13.23 -3.36
C HIS A 113 16.34 -13.12 -4.75
N HIS A 114 17.01 -12.00 -5.05
CA HIS A 114 17.75 -11.84 -6.30
C HIS A 114 19.26 -12.08 -6.14
N GLY A 115 19.75 -12.29 -4.92
CA GLY A 115 21.19 -12.48 -4.66
C GLY A 115 22.03 -11.23 -4.93
N THR A 116 21.45 -10.04 -4.72
CA THR A 116 22.07 -8.74 -5.04
C THR A 116 22.48 -7.99 -3.77
N GLY A 117 23.34 -6.99 -3.93
CA GLY A 117 23.71 -6.08 -2.84
C GLY A 117 22.57 -5.12 -2.49
N VAL A 118 22.60 -4.55 -1.27
CA VAL A 118 21.59 -3.60 -0.77
C VAL A 118 21.40 -2.41 -1.71
N GLN A 119 22.49 -1.86 -2.27
CA GLN A 119 22.41 -0.71 -3.17
C GLN A 119 21.67 -1.04 -4.47
N GLU A 120 21.93 -2.20 -5.05
CA GLU A 120 21.26 -2.67 -6.27
C GLU A 120 19.77 -2.95 -6.00
N ALA A 121 19.46 -3.60 -4.88
CA ALA A 121 18.08 -3.82 -4.45
C ALA A 121 17.31 -2.52 -4.14
N ALA A 122 17.99 -1.49 -3.65
CA ALA A 122 17.41 -0.17 -3.44
C ALA A 122 17.07 0.51 -4.78
N LEU A 123 17.95 0.43 -5.78
CA LEU A 123 17.68 0.92 -7.12
C LEU A 123 16.50 0.17 -7.78
N ALA A 124 16.46 -1.16 -7.66
CA ALA A 124 15.32 -1.96 -8.12
C ALA A 124 14.00 -1.58 -7.41
N THR A 125 14.07 -1.19 -6.13
CA THR A 125 12.93 -0.67 -5.38
C THR A 125 12.45 0.67 -5.95
N VAL A 126 13.36 1.59 -6.30
CA VAL A 126 13.04 2.86 -6.96
C VAL A 126 12.35 2.63 -8.31
N GLU A 127 12.82 1.68 -9.10
CA GLU A 127 12.21 1.32 -10.38
C GLU A 127 10.77 0.83 -10.20
N ARG A 128 10.53 -0.09 -9.24
CA ARG A 128 9.19 -0.58 -8.89
C ARG A 128 8.24 0.52 -8.41
N ILE A 129 8.73 1.47 -7.61
CA ILE A 129 7.95 2.64 -7.21
C ILE A 129 7.56 3.45 -8.45
N GLY A 130 8.51 3.69 -9.36
CA GLY A 130 8.26 4.39 -10.62
C GLY A 130 7.22 3.70 -11.51
N GLU A 131 7.27 2.37 -11.60
CA GLU A 131 6.23 1.57 -12.28
C GLU A 131 4.87 1.77 -11.64
N ARG A 132 4.80 1.73 -10.31
CA ARG A 132 3.53 1.88 -9.58
C ARG A 132 2.93 3.27 -9.68
N VAL A 133 3.76 4.30 -9.79
CA VAL A 133 3.31 5.66 -10.13
C VAL A 133 2.73 5.71 -11.54
N ARG A 134 3.36 5.07 -12.53
CA ARG A 134 2.82 5.00 -13.90
C ARG A 134 1.46 4.30 -13.94
N ASP A 135 1.35 3.14 -13.30
CA ASP A 135 0.08 2.40 -13.21
C ASP A 135 -1.02 3.22 -12.54
N PHE A 136 -0.70 3.99 -11.49
CA PHE A 136 -1.66 4.92 -10.88
C PHE A 136 -2.13 6.00 -11.88
N LEU A 137 -1.20 6.60 -12.63
CA LEU A 137 -1.51 7.65 -13.59
C LEU A 137 -2.36 7.12 -14.76
N ASP A 138 -2.07 5.91 -15.23
CA ASP A 138 -2.84 5.24 -16.27
C ASP A 138 -4.25 4.87 -15.79
N ALA A 139 -4.38 4.30 -14.59
CA ALA A 139 -5.68 4.02 -13.97
C ALA A 139 -6.50 5.29 -13.77
N ARG A 140 -5.86 6.38 -13.35
CA ARG A 140 -6.50 7.70 -13.22
C ARG A 140 -6.96 8.23 -14.58
N ALA A 141 -6.13 8.13 -15.62
CA ALA A 141 -6.49 8.58 -16.96
C ALA A 141 -7.69 7.80 -17.51
N ALA A 142 -7.69 6.47 -17.34
CA ALA A 142 -8.80 5.61 -17.73
C ALA A 142 -10.10 5.97 -17.00
N LEU A 143 -10.05 6.22 -15.69
CA LEU A 143 -11.20 6.65 -14.89
C LEU A 143 -11.79 7.98 -15.40
N LEU A 144 -10.93 8.95 -15.72
CA LEU A 144 -11.37 10.26 -16.22
C LEU A 144 -11.94 10.17 -17.65
N ALA A 145 -11.34 9.35 -18.52
CA ALA A 145 -11.82 9.13 -19.88
C ALA A 145 -13.17 8.40 -19.92
N GLY A 146 -13.44 7.53 -18.94
CA GLY A 146 -14.71 6.82 -18.78
C GLY A 146 -15.89 7.68 -18.29
N GLY A 147 -15.75 9.02 -18.28
CA GLY A 147 -16.79 9.94 -17.80
C GLY A 147 -16.83 10.06 -16.28
N GLY A 148 -15.64 9.98 -15.64
CA GLY A 148 -15.38 9.97 -14.20
C GLY A 148 -16.59 10.37 -13.35
N ALA A 149 -17.08 9.42 -12.55
CA ALA A 149 -18.25 9.56 -11.69
C ALA A 149 -18.32 10.98 -11.12
N ASP A 150 -19.24 11.79 -11.66
CA ASP A 150 -19.44 13.16 -11.22
C ASP A 150 -19.76 13.12 -9.72
N PRO A 151 -18.88 13.63 -8.84
CA PRO A 151 -19.13 13.61 -7.41
C PRO A 151 -20.20 14.64 -7.01
N ALA A 152 -20.81 15.35 -7.97
CA ALA A 152 -21.86 16.37 -7.78
C ALA A 152 -23.18 16.06 -8.52
N GLY A 153 -23.49 14.79 -8.78
CA GLY A 153 -24.79 14.38 -9.34
C GLY A 153 -25.89 14.20 -8.29
N THR A 154 -26.80 15.18 -8.22
CA THR A 154 -28.08 15.31 -7.45
C THR A 154 -28.04 15.46 -5.94
#